data_AF-A0A9W9ZPW1-F1
#
_entry.id   AF-A0A9W9ZPW1-F1
#
_cell.length_a   1.000
_cell.length_b   1.000
_cell.length_c   1.000
_cell.angle_alpha   90.00
_cell.angle_beta   90.00
_cell.angle_gamma   90.00
#
_symmetry.space_group_name_H-M   'P 1'
#
loop_
_entity.id
_entity.type
_entity.pdbx_description
1 polymer ?
#
loop_
_entity_poly.entity_id
_entity_poly.type
_entity_poly.pdbx_seq_one_letter_code
_entity_poly.pdbx_strand_id
1 'polypeptide(L)'
;MNLLVGLAVGDIDSIRQNATLKRLAMQVEFVAEIEEGYPRFLTRQVYNPTLVFRPNCSTRWKRLMTLLGIKNFSTLDFGLPTDEEQSDLSEYTEVRKQLDKNKKRLKTLVSVTEVQIALLRRLARKIDPDGAEMDERSLDEISLTVADEQEAFAPDFLDGQLPNEIMPTDMPYTHNTYV
;
A
#
# COMPACT_ATOMS: atom_id res chain seq x y z
N MET A 1 -19.61 -33.12 -1.42
CA MET A 1 -19.62 -32.00 -2.39
C MET A 1 -19.39 -30.63 -1.75
N ASN A 2 -19.84 -30.37 -0.53
CA ASN A 2 -19.73 -29.04 0.10
C ASN A 2 -18.29 -28.54 0.30
N LEU A 3 -17.32 -29.45 0.46
CA LEU A 3 -15.90 -29.10 0.58
C LEU A 3 -15.33 -28.48 -0.70
N LEU A 4 -15.64 -29.04 -1.87
CA LEU A 4 -15.17 -28.53 -3.16
C LEU A 4 -15.77 -27.16 -3.47
N VAL A 5 -17.04 -26.96 -3.09
CA VAL A 5 -17.71 -25.66 -3.22
C VAL A 5 -17.04 -24.63 -2.30
N GLY A 6 -16.76 -24.98 -1.04
CA GLY A 6 -16.09 -24.08 -0.10
C GLY A 6 -14.68 -23.68 -0.54
N LEU A 7 -13.91 -24.62 -1.11
CA LEU A 7 -12.60 -24.31 -1.69
C LEU A 7 -12.72 -23.38 -2.91
N ALA A 8 -13.66 -23.66 -3.82
CA ALA A 8 -13.88 -22.83 -4.99
C ALA A 8 -14.33 -21.39 -4.63
N VAL A 9 -15.19 -21.24 -3.63
CA VAL A 9 -15.61 -19.91 -3.14
C VAL A 9 -14.42 -19.17 -2.52
N GLY A 10 -13.59 -19.84 -1.72
CA GLY A 10 -12.37 -19.25 -1.16
C GLY A 10 -11.37 -18.80 -2.22
N ASP A 11 -11.16 -19.61 -3.25
CA ASP A 11 -10.29 -19.28 -4.39
C ASP A 11 -10.84 -18.06 -5.16
N ILE A 12 -12.16 -18.01 -5.40
CA ILE A 12 -12.81 -16.88 -6.09
C ILE A 12 -12.67 -15.59 -5.28
N ASP A 13 -12.88 -15.64 -3.97
CA ASP A 13 -12.78 -14.45 -3.11
C ASP A 13 -11.36 -13.88 -3.08
N SER A 14 -10.35 -14.75 -3.00
CA SER A 14 -8.93 -14.33 -3.04
C SER A 14 -8.54 -13.69 -4.39
N ILE A 15 -9.07 -14.21 -5.49
CA ILE A 15 -8.87 -13.67 -6.84
C ILE A 15 -9.61 -12.34 -6.98
N ARG A 16 -10.83 -12.21 -6.46
CA ARG A 16 -11.66 -11.00 -6.53
C ARG A 16 -10.96 -9.81 -5.88
N GLN A 17 -10.37 -9.99 -4.69
CA GLN A 17 -9.64 -8.94 -3.98
C GLN A 17 -8.50 -8.33 -4.82
N ASN A 18 -7.85 -9.13 -5.67
CA ASN A 18 -6.71 -8.71 -6.50
C ASN A 18 -7.07 -8.55 -7.98
N ALA A 19 -8.33 -8.76 -8.38
CA ALA A 19 -8.73 -8.86 -9.77
C ALA A 19 -8.51 -7.56 -10.54
N THR A 20 -8.78 -6.42 -9.90
CA THR A 20 -8.63 -5.09 -10.50
C THR A 20 -7.17 -4.80 -10.87
N LEU A 21 -6.24 -5.06 -9.94
CA LEU A 21 -4.80 -4.90 -10.16
C LEU A 21 -4.30 -5.92 -11.18
N LYS A 22 -4.70 -7.19 -11.08
CA LYS A 22 -4.30 -8.22 -12.05
C LYS A 22 -4.77 -7.91 -13.47
N ARG A 23 -5.99 -7.36 -13.62
CA ARG A 23 -6.51 -6.88 -14.91
C ARG A 23 -5.66 -5.74 -15.47
N LEU A 24 -5.31 -4.76 -14.64
CA LEU A 24 -4.45 -3.65 -15.05
C LEU A 24 -3.04 -4.13 -15.41
N ALA A 25 -2.46 -5.03 -14.61
CA ALA A 25 -1.17 -5.63 -14.88
C ALA A 25 -1.15 -6.34 -16.24
N MET A 26 -2.17 -7.16 -16.53
CA MET A 26 -2.31 -7.84 -17.81
C MET A 26 -2.43 -6.85 -18.99
N GLN A 27 -3.14 -5.73 -18.81
CA GLN A 27 -3.22 -4.69 -19.84
C GLN A 27 -1.88 -4.02 -20.10
N VAL A 28 -1.12 -3.71 -19.04
CA VAL A 28 0.20 -3.10 -19.15
C VAL A 28 1.20 -4.06 -19.78
N GLU A 29 1.20 -5.32 -19.37
CA GLU A 29 2.04 -6.38 -19.94
C GLU A 29 1.76 -6.54 -21.44
N PHE A 30 0.48 -6.62 -21.83
CA PHE A 30 0.10 -6.70 -23.23
C PHE A 30 0.57 -5.48 -24.06
N VAL A 31 0.48 -4.27 -23.50
CA VAL A 31 0.98 -3.06 -24.17
C VAL A 31 2.49 -3.09 -24.30
N ALA A 32 3.21 -3.56 -23.28
CA ALA A 32 4.66 -3.69 -23.30
C ALA A 32 5.14 -4.72 -24.34
N GLU A 33 4.48 -5.89 -24.40
CA GLU A 33 4.75 -6.91 -25.42
C GLU A 33 4.55 -6.36 -26.85
N ILE A 34 3.52 -5.55 -27.06
CA ILE A 34 3.29 -4.87 -28.34
C ILE A 34 4.37 -3.81 -28.59
N GLU A 35 4.77 -3.03 -27.60
CA GLU A 35 5.82 -2.03 -27.79
C GLU A 35 7.16 -2.66 -28.18
N GLU A 36 7.49 -3.82 -27.59
CA GLU A 36 8.71 -4.58 -27.91
C GLU A 36 8.61 -5.31 -29.26
N GLY A 37 7.44 -5.88 -29.57
CA GLY A 37 7.22 -6.68 -30.77
C GLY A 37 7.14 -5.88 -32.08
N TYR A 38 6.79 -4.58 -32.02
CA TYR A 38 6.62 -3.75 -33.20
C TYR A 38 7.84 -2.84 -33.45
N PRO A 39 8.21 -2.61 -34.72
CA PRO A 39 9.36 -1.77 -35.05
C PRO A 39 9.11 -0.30 -34.67
N ARG A 40 10.15 0.37 -34.15
CA ARG A 40 10.09 1.74 -33.58
C ARG A 40 9.52 2.81 -34.51
N PHE A 41 9.51 2.60 -35.82
CA PHE A 41 8.93 3.56 -36.76
C PHE A 41 7.40 3.65 -36.63
N LEU A 42 6.72 2.54 -36.33
CA LEU A 42 5.26 2.48 -36.24
C LEU A 42 4.77 3.10 -34.93
N THR A 43 5.41 2.74 -33.82
CA THR A 43 5.09 3.30 -32.50
C THR A 43 5.32 4.80 -32.48
N ARG A 44 6.42 5.29 -33.08
CA ARG A 44 6.71 6.73 -33.21
C ARG A 44 5.69 7.48 -34.05
N GLN A 45 5.12 6.86 -35.09
CA GLN A 45 4.12 7.51 -35.95
C GLN A 45 2.75 7.64 -35.26
N VAL A 46 2.39 6.67 -34.40
CA VAL A 46 1.10 6.65 -33.69
C VAL A 46 1.15 7.40 -32.34
N TYR A 47 2.35 7.57 -31.78
CA TYR A 47 2.57 8.25 -30.52
C TYR A 47 2.12 9.72 -30.56
N ASN A 48 1.28 10.10 -29.60
CA ASN A 48 0.85 11.48 -29.39
C ASN A 48 0.98 11.81 -27.89
N PRO A 49 1.74 12.86 -27.51
CA PRO A 49 2.00 13.17 -26.11
C PRO A 49 0.79 13.80 -25.38
N THR A 50 -0.16 14.36 -26.13
CA THR A 50 -1.33 15.05 -25.56
C THR A 50 -2.63 14.39 -25.98
N LEU A 51 -3.48 14.06 -25.01
CA LEU A 51 -4.80 13.49 -25.23
C LEU A 51 -5.87 14.55 -24.91
N VAL A 52 -6.60 15.03 -25.93
CA VAL A 52 -7.69 16.00 -25.77
C VAL A 52 -9.02 15.25 -25.75
N PHE A 53 -9.64 15.16 -24.57
CA PHE A 53 -10.94 14.51 -24.42
C PHE A 53 -12.08 15.47 -24.81
N ARG A 54 -12.90 15.08 -25.80
CA ARG A 54 -14.12 15.81 -26.19
C ARG A 54 -15.35 14.94 -25.90
N PRO A 55 -16.02 15.12 -24.76
CA PRO A 55 -17.08 14.20 -24.30
C PRO A 55 -18.24 14.06 -25.30
N ASN A 56 -18.61 15.13 -25.99
CA ASN A 56 -19.80 15.15 -26.88
C ASN A 56 -19.47 15.04 -28.38
N CYS A 57 -18.21 14.80 -28.76
CA CYS A 57 -17.84 14.67 -30.18
C CYS A 57 -17.82 13.20 -30.59
N SER A 58 -18.90 12.71 -31.21
CA SER A 58 -18.89 11.39 -31.83
C SER A 58 -18.07 11.45 -33.13
N THR A 59 -16.86 10.89 -33.13
CA THR A 59 -16.05 10.78 -34.35
C THR A 59 -16.76 9.89 -35.37
N ARG A 60 -16.62 10.17 -36.68
CA ARG A 60 -17.12 9.33 -37.78
C ARG A 60 -16.68 7.86 -37.62
N TRP A 61 -15.46 7.66 -37.12
CA TRP A 61 -14.91 6.36 -36.72
C TRP A 61 -15.73 5.65 -35.64
N LYS A 62 -16.21 6.35 -34.60
CA LYS A 62 -17.08 5.75 -33.57
C LYS A 62 -18.37 5.22 -34.20
N ARG A 63 -18.97 5.96 -35.14
CA ARG A 63 -20.18 5.53 -35.86
C ARG A 63 -19.94 4.30 -36.73
N LEU A 64 -18.79 4.24 -37.41
CA LEU A 64 -18.39 3.07 -38.20
C LEU A 64 -18.16 1.84 -37.32
N MET A 65 -17.47 2.01 -36.18
CA MET A 65 -17.23 0.92 -35.23
C MET A 65 -18.52 0.42 -34.58
N THR A 66 -19.47 1.31 -34.27
CA THR A 66 -20.80 0.89 -33.79
C THR A 66 -21.59 0.09 -34.84
N LEU A 67 -21.39 0.41 -36.13
CA LEU A 67 -22.03 -0.32 -37.23
C LEU A 67 -21.42 -1.73 -37.42
N LEU A 68 -20.12 -1.85 -37.20
CA LEU A 68 -19.38 -3.13 -37.20
C LEU A 68 -19.64 -3.97 -35.94
N GLY A 69 -20.54 -3.56 -35.05
CA GLY A 69 -20.84 -4.26 -33.80
C GLY A 69 -19.80 -4.07 -32.70
N ILE A 70 -18.77 -3.26 -32.93
CA ILE A 70 -17.71 -2.94 -31.97
C ILE A 70 -18.17 -1.73 -31.14
N LYS A 71 -19.19 -1.93 -30.30
CA LYS A 71 -19.74 -0.88 -29.43
C LYS A 71 -18.77 -0.44 -28.32
N ASN A 72 -17.76 -1.25 -28.00
CA ASN A 72 -16.94 -1.05 -26.80
C ASN A 72 -15.58 -0.39 -27.06
N PHE A 73 -15.27 0.06 -28.29
CA PHE A 73 -13.95 0.66 -28.56
C PHE A 73 -13.72 1.96 -27.79
N SER A 74 -14.78 2.73 -27.51
CA SER A 74 -14.67 3.99 -26.77
C SER A 74 -14.76 3.85 -25.25
N THR A 75 -15.21 2.69 -24.78
CA THR A 75 -15.22 2.29 -23.36
C THR A 75 -14.25 1.14 -23.20
N LEU A 76 -13.06 1.25 -23.80
CA LEU A 76 -11.92 0.53 -23.27
C LEU A 76 -11.72 1.17 -21.90
N ASP A 77 -12.41 0.61 -20.89
CA ASP A 77 -12.33 1.00 -19.49
C ASP A 77 -10.91 0.74 -19.01
N PHE A 78 -10.05 1.67 -19.41
CA PHE A 78 -8.72 1.89 -18.92
C PHE A 78 -8.91 2.36 -17.49
N GLY A 79 -9.12 1.39 -16.60
CA GLY A 79 -8.97 1.56 -15.16
C GLY A 79 -10.18 1.95 -14.31
N LEU A 80 -11.43 1.98 -14.78
CA LEU A 80 -12.55 2.27 -13.87
C LEU A 80 -13.49 1.06 -13.67
N PRO A 81 -13.31 0.28 -12.60
CA PRO A 81 -14.40 -0.51 -12.04
C PRO A 81 -15.41 0.43 -11.38
N THR A 82 -16.68 0.17 -11.65
CA THR A 82 -17.86 0.77 -11.06
C THR A 82 -17.83 0.69 -9.52
N ASP A 83 -17.66 1.86 -8.90
CA ASP A 83 -18.15 2.43 -7.63
C ASP A 83 -18.37 1.57 -6.35
N GLU A 84 -18.67 0.28 -6.42
CA GLU A 84 -19.09 -0.49 -5.24
C GLU A 84 -17.92 -1.18 -4.51
N GLU A 85 -16.98 -1.81 -5.23
CA GLU A 85 -15.84 -2.51 -4.59
C GLU A 85 -14.68 -1.59 -4.21
N GLN A 86 -14.57 -0.45 -4.88
CA GLN A 86 -13.58 0.58 -4.55
C GLN A 86 -13.87 1.19 -3.16
N SER A 87 -15.14 1.25 -2.75
CA SER A 87 -15.58 1.86 -1.49
C SER A 87 -15.03 1.10 -0.27
N ASP A 88 -15.25 -0.21 -0.20
CA ASP A 88 -14.86 -1.03 0.96
C ASP A 88 -13.34 -1.16 1.09
N LEU A 89 -12.64 -1.31 -0.04
CA LEU A 89 -11.18 -1.33 -0.06
C LEU A 89 -10.61 0.04 0.32
N SER A 90 -11.22 1.13 -0.17
CA SER A 90 -10.83 2.50 0.18
C SER A 90 -10.97 2.75 1.68
N GLU A 91 -12.10 2.35 2.28
CA GLU A 91 -12.33 2.49 3.72
C GLU A 91 -11.27 1.72 4.53
N TYR A 92 -10.99 0.46 4.17
CA TYR A 92 -9.95 -0.32 4.84
C TYR A 92 -8.55 0.31 4.75
N THR A 93 -8.19 0.83 3.59
CA THR A 93 -6.90 1.52 3.40
C THR A 93 -6.82 2.83 4.19
N GLU A 94 -7.94 3.55 4.31
CA GLU A 94 -8.01 4.77 5.09
C GLU A 94 -7.86 4.49 6.59
N VAL A 95 -8.54 3.47 7.11
CA VAL A 95 -8.39 3.02 8.51
C VAL A 95 -6.94 2.64 8.80
N ARG A 96 -6.28 1.87 7.93
CA ARG A 96 -4.85 1.53 8.07
C ARG A 96 -3.96 2.77 8.12
N LYS A 97 -4.20 3.74 7.25
CA LYS A 97 -3.46 5.01 7.22
C LYS A 97 -3.65 5.81 8.51
N GLN A 98 -4.86 5.79 9.09
CA GLN A 98 -5.12 6.42 10.38
C GLN A 98 -4.39 5.71 11.52
N LEU A 99 -4.35 4.37 11.50
CA LEU A 99 -3.61 3.57 12.47
C LEU A 99 -2.11 3.84 12.40
N ASP A 100 -1.53 3.94 11.20
CA ASP A 100 -0.11 4.29 11.02
C ASP A 100 0.23 5.69 11.56
N LYS A 101 -0.67 6.66 11.37
CA LYS A 101 -0.51 8.01 11.95
C LYS A 101 -0.55 7.95 13.47
N ASN A 102 -1.48 7.19 14.04
CA ASN A 102 -1.60 7.03 15.48
C ASN A 102 -0.38 6.29 16.07
N LYS A 103 0.13 5.25 15.39
CA LYS A 103 1.37 4.55 15.75
C LYS A 103 2.56 5.51 15.81
N LYS A 104 2.71 6.41 14.83
CA LYS A 104 3.75 7.45 14.84
C LYS A 104 3.59 8.42 16.01
N ARG A 105 2.38 8.90 16.27
CA ARG A 105 2.08 9.80 17.40
C ARG A 105 2.37 9.14 18.75
N LEU A 106 2.01 7.87 18.90
CA LEU A 106 2.28 7.11 20.12
C LEU A 106 3.79 6.95 20.32
N LYS A 107 4.55 6.61 19.28
CA LYS A 107 6.02 6.53 19.36
C LYS A 107 6.64 7.86 19.80
N THR A 108 6.15 8.99 19.29
CA THR A 108 6.64 10.30 19.74
C THR A 108 6.27 10.58 21.19
N LEU A 109 5.07 10.22 21.62
CA LEU A 109 4.63 10.39 23.01
C LEU A 109 5.54 9.57 23.95
N VAL A 110 5.80 8.31 23.61
CA VAL A 110 6.70 7.43 24.38
C VAL A 110 8.09 8.06 24.52
N SER A 111 8.68 8.55 23.42
CA SER A 111 9.99 9.22 23.48
C SER A 111 9.99 10.48 24.35
N VAL A 112 8.90 11.26 24.36
CA VAL A 112 8.79 12.45 25.21
C VAL A 112 8.65 12.05 26.68
N THR A 113 7.87 11.00 26.98
CA THR A 113 7.74 10.50 28.36
C THR A 113 9.05 9.96 28.91
N GLU A 114 9.87 9.29 28.09
CA GLU A 114 11.21 8.84 28.49
C GLU A 114 12.11 10.02 28.88
N VAL A 115 12.11 11.09 28.07
CA VAL A 115 12.87 12.31 28.37
C VAL A 115 12.36 12.98 29.64
N GLN A 116 11.04 13.05 29.84
CA GLN A 116 10.44 13.61 31.06
C GLN A 116 10.86 12.81 32.31
N ILE A 117 10.79 11.48 32.24
CA ILE A 117 11.25 10.59 33.33
C ILE A 117 12.73 10.81 33.62
N ALA A 118 13.58 10.92 32.58
CA ALA A 118 15.00 11.19 32.75
C ALA A 118 15.28 12.57 33.41
N LEU A 119 14.49 13.60 33.09
CA LEU A 119 14.60 14.91 33.72
C LEU A 119 14.13 14.89 35.18
N LEU A 120 13.01 14.23 35.48
CA LEU A 120 12.52 14.05 36.85
C LEU A 120 13.56 13.33 37.72
N ARG A 121 14.21 12.29 37.20
CA ARG A 121 15.33 11.60 37.88
C ARG A 121 16.52 12.53 38.17
N ARG A 122 16.81 13.49 37.28
CA ARG A 122 17.87 14.48 37.50
C ARG A 122 17.47 15.53 38.54
N LEU A 123 16.21 15.95 38.56
CA LEU A 123 15.68 16.88 39.55
C LEU A 123 15.65 16.25 40.94
N ALA A 124 15.15 15.02 41.07
CA ALA A 124 15.14 14.28 42.34
C ALA A 124 16.54 14.18 42.95
N ARG A 125 17.55 13.77 42.15
CA ARG A 125 18.96 13.74 42.57
C ARG A 125 19.53 15.09 43.00
N LYS A 126 19.02 16.19 42.45
CA LYS A 126 19.47 17.55 42.81
C LYS A 126 18.78 18.07 44.08
N ILE A 127 17.56 17.61 44.36
CA ILE A 127 16.77 18.03 45.53
C ILE A 127 17.24 17.28 46.78
N ASP A 128 17.49 15.98 46.69
CA ASP A 128 17.96 15.15 47.82
C ASP A 128 19.28 14.46 47.48
N PRO A 129 20.44 15.06 47.82
CA PRO A 129 21.75 14.43 47.57
C PRO A 129 22.04 13.24 48.49
N ASP A 130 21.40 13.16 49.67
CA ASP A 130 21.66 12.14 50.70
C ASP A 130 20.59 11.03 50.78
N GLY A 131 19.51 11.13 49.98
CA GLY A 131 18.41 10.15 49.96
C GLY A 131 18.51 9.07 48.87
N ALA A 132 19.57 9.09 48.06
CA ALA A 132 19.70 8.34 46.82
C ALA A 132 20.05 6.83 46.98
N GLU A 133 19.92 6.26 48.18
CA GLU A 133 20.06 4.82 48.40
C GLU A 133 18.70 4.07 48.34
N MET A 134 17.59 4.75 48.08
CA MET A 134 16.24 4.18 48.25
C MET A 134 15.49 3.76 46.98
N ASP A 135 16.00 3.91 45.74
CA ASP A 135 15.11 3.76 44.56
C ASP A 135 15.71 3.14 43.27
N GLU A 136 16.87 2.46 43.31
CA GLU A 136 17.37 1.72 42.12
C GLU A 136 16.58 0.42 41.88
N ARG A 137 16.04 -0.22 42.94
CA ARG A 137 15.33 -1.52 42.81
C ARG A 137 13.90 -1.40 42.29
N SER A 138 13.16 -0.36 42.67
CA SER A 138 11.74 -0.19 42.35
C SER A 138 11.52 0.17 40.88
N LEU A 139 12.50 0.81 40.24
CA LEU A 139 12.40 1.29 38.85
C LEU A 139 12.96 0.29 37.83
N ASP A 140 13.93 -0.53 38.22
CA ASP A 140 14.30 -1.72 37.43
C ASP A 140 13.13 -2.71 37.41
N GLU A 141 12.39 -2.84 38.52
CA GLU A 141 11.15 -3.63 38.59
C GLU A 141 10.07 -3.05 37.67
N ILE A 142 9.87 -1.72 37.62
CA ILE A 142 8.90 -1.09 36.69
C ILE A 142 9.38 -1.15 35.23
N SER A 143 10.68 -1.07 34.96
CA SER A 143 11.21 -1.20 33.60
C SER A 143 11.18 -2.66 33.12
N LEU A 144 11.38 -3.63 34.02
CA LEU A 144 11.16 -5.06 33.79
C LEU A 144 9.68 -5.36 33.59
N THR A 145 8.76 -4.77 34.38
CA THR A 145 7.32 -5.01 34.22
C THR A 145 6.77 -4.37 32.95
N VAL A 146 7.25 -3.18 32.56
CA VAL A 146 6.88 -2.56 31.29
C VAL A 146 7.48 -3.30 30.09
N ALA A 147 8.69 -3.88 30.24
CA ALA A 147 9.28 -4.74 29.22
C ALA A 147 8.55 -6.09 29.10
N ASP A 148 8.23 -6.75 30.22
CA ASP A 148 7.45 -8.00 30.28
C ASP A 148 6.00 -7.77 29.81
N GLU A 149 5.36 -6.64 30.14
CA GLU A 149 4.02 -6.31 29.64
C GLU A 149 4.04 -5.91 28.16
N GLN A 150 5.10 -5.25 27.68
CA GLN A 150 5.29 -5.06 26.25
C GLN A 150 5.54 -6.39 25.54
N GLU A 151 6.29 -7.32 26.14
CA GLU A 151 6.58 -8.64 25.55
C GLU A 151 5.38 -9.60 25.63
N ALA A 152 4.49 -9.46 26.62
CA ALA A 152 3.25 -10.22 26.75
C ALA A 152 2.07 -9.65 25.93
N PHE A 153 2.03 -8.34 25.67
CA PHE A 153 1.10 -7.71 24.72
C PHE A 153 1.64 -7.69 23.27
N ALA A 154 2.94 -7.92 23.06
CA ALA A 154 3.56 -7.90 21.74
C ALA A 154 3.30 -9.12 20.83
N PRO A 155 3.00 -10.36 21.29
CA PRO A 155 2.98 -11.48 20.35
C PRO A 155 1.79 -11.35 19.38
N ASP A 156 0.72 -10.65 19.77
CA ASP A 156 -0.50 -10.55 18.96
C ASP A 156 -0.72 -9.17 18.31
N PHE A 157 -0.10 -8.09 18.81
CA PHE A 157 -0.33 -6.74 18.27
C PHE A 157 0.67 -6.33 17.18
N LEU A 158 1.84 -6.98 17.10
CA LEU A 158 2.89 -6.63 16.14
C LEU A 158 3.03 -7.62 14.97
N ASP A 159 2.57 -8.86 15.11
CA ASP A 159 2.73 -9.90 14.08
C ASP A 159 1.43 -10.16 13.29
N GLY A 160 0.97 -9.12 12.61
CA GLY A 160 0.17 -9.31 11.41
C GLY A 160 1.08 -9.78 10.28
N GLN A 161 1.29 -11.11 10.18
CA GLN A 161 2.03 -11.79 9.12
C GLN A 161 1.82 -11.12 7.75
N LEU A 162 2.89 -10.53 7.20
CA LEU A 162 2.95 -10.15 5.78
C LEU A 162 3.02 -11.43 4.93
N PRO A 163 2.18 -11.61 3.90
CA PRO A 163 2.45 -12.66 2.92
C PRO A 163 3.67 -12.25 2.08
N ASN A 164 4.75 -13.01 2.27
CA ASN A 164 5.88 -13.28 1.39
C ASN A 164 6.26 -12.18 0.37
N GLU A 165 7.39 -11.54 0.67
CA GLU A 165 8.16 -10.74 -0.28
C GLU A 165 8.43 -11.52 -1.58
N ILE A 166 7.91 -11.00 -2.69
CA ILE A 166 8.45 -11.30 -4.01
C ILE A 166 9.70 -10.44 -4.16
N MET A 167 10.85 -11.11 -4.27
CA MET A 167 12.18 -10.51 -4.47
C MET A 167 12.18 -9.52 -5.65
N PRO A 168 12.67 -8.27 -5.49
CA PRO A 168 13.02 -7.42 -6.61
C PRO A 168 14.45 -7.76 -7.06
N THR A 169 14.58 -8.37 -8.24
CA THR A 169 15.84 -8.38 -8.99
C THR A 169 16.10 -6.97 -9.54
N ASP A 170 16.91 -6.19 -8.84
CA ASP A 170 17.48 -4.95 -9.37
C ASP A 170 18.55 -5.27 -10.42
N MET A 171 18.35 -4.79 -11.65
CA MET A 171 19.41 -4.57 -12.63
C MET A 171 19.35 -3.08 -13.06
N PRO A 172 20.44 -2.30 -12.91
CA PRO A 172 20.41 -0.89 -13.25
C PRO A 172 20.63 -0.69 -14.76
N TYR A 173 19.60 -0.26 -15.49
CA TYR A 173 19.79 0.33 -16.81
C TYR A 173 20.06 1.82 -16.69
N THR A 174 21.27 2.20 -17.09
CA THR A 174 21.73 3.58 -17.20
C THR A 174 21.02 4.29 -18.36
N HIS A 175 20.26 5.34 -18.06
CA HIS A 175 19.79 6.26 -19.09
C HIS A 175 20.86 7.31 -19.38
N ASN A 176 21.51 7.17 -20.54
CA ASN A 176 22.30 8.23 -21.16
C ASN A 176 21.37 9.38 -21.57
N THR A 177 21.66 10.57 -21.07
CA THR A 177 21.27 11.87 -21.62
C THR A 177 21.86 12.07 -23.02
N TYR A 178 21.03 12.43 -23.99
CA TYR A 178 21.46 13.18 -25.17
C TYR A 178 20.52 14.35 -25.45
N VAL A 179 21.17 15.48 -25.69
CA VAL A 179 20.71 16.77 -26.22
C VAL A 179 20.18 16.62 -27.63
#